data_AF-A0A6M3M0D7-F1
#
_entry.id   AF-A0A6M3M0D7-F1
#
_cell.length_a   1.000
_cell.length_b   1.000
_cell.length_c   1.000
_cell.angle_alpha   90.00
_cell.angle_beta   90.00
_cell.angle_gamma   90.00
#
_symmetry.space_group_name_H-M   'P 1'
#
loop_
_entity.id
_entity.type
_entity.pdbx_description
1 polymer ?
#
loop_
_entity_poly.entity_id
_entity_poly.type
_entity_poly.pdbx_seq_one_letter_code
_entity_poly.pdbx_strand_id
1 'polypeptide(L)'
;MRAHKLDINEIVHLYQEKLWSENELAMKYGVTRKVITRRLEKAKVKRRGRSEAGCVNWARMTIEQREKQVKAAHEATRGKSLTHERQIKSAKGRQNKPKTYPLERRFYDAFTRVGLKGVPQLALDIFNIDYGFPAEKIAVEIDGRSHRHHPKTKKQDARKENYLKEQGWILLRFNEEDLPSSAQKLLQLVLSIRDTNTGGTSADDPRAPHPS
;
A
#
# COMPACT_ATOMS: atom_id res chain seq x y z
N MET A 1 -12.29 -11.74 53.43
CA MET A 1 -12.81 -11.00 52.25
C MET A 1 -13.88 -11.85 51.58
N ARG A 2 -15.10 -11.35 51.47
CA ARG A 2 -16.25 -12.09 50.92
C ARG A 2 -16.04 -12.30 49.42
N ALA A 3 -16.12 -13.55 48.95
CA ALA A 3 -16.26 -13.85 47.53
C ALA A 3 -17.55 -13.20 47.04
N HIS A 4 -17.45 -12.03 46.41
CA HIS A 4 -18.57 -11.47 45.67
C HIS A 4 -18.97 -12.53 44.64
N LYS A 5 -20.18 -13.06 44.77
CA LYS A 5 -20.77 -13.96 43.80
C LYS A 5 -20.82 -13.17 42.49
N LEU A 6 -19.86 -13.42 41.60
CA LEU A 6 -19.77 -12.77 40.28
C LEU A 6 -21.09 -12.97 39.56
N ASP A 7 -21.93 -11.95 39.51
CA ASP A 7 -23.22 -12.02 38.84
C ASP A 7 -22.99 -11.99 37.33
N ILE A 8 -23.46 -13.05 36.66
CA ILE A 8 -23.33 -13.19 35.21
C ILE A 8 -24.14 -12.09 34.52
N ASN A 9 -25.31 -11.74 35.04
CA ASN A 9 -26.18 -10.74 34.42
C ASN A 9 -25.56 -9.33 34.50
N GLU A 10 -24.98 -8.96 35.65
CA GLU A 10 -24.25 -7.69 35.79
C GLU A 10 -23.04 -7.63 34.84
N ILE A 11 -22.26 -8.72 34.74
CA ILE A 11 -21.12 -8.80 33.82
C ILE A 11 -21.56 -8.61 32.36
N VAL A 12 -22.65 -9.26 31.95
CA VAL A 12 -23.21 -9.17 30.60
C VAL A 12 -23.70 -7.75 30.31
N HIS A 13 -24.46 -7.16 31.24
CA HIS A 13 -24.95 -5.79 31.11
C HIS A 13 -23.80 -4.78 30.97
N LEU A 14 -22.79 -4.84 31.84
CA LEU A 14 -21.64 -3.95 31.76
C LEU A 14 -20.84 -4.14 30.46
N TYR A 15 -20.75 -5.37 29.96
CA TYR A 15 -20.02 -5.69 28.75
C TYR A 15 -20.72 -5.22 27.46
N GLN A 16 -22.03 -5.49 27.34
CA GLN A 16 -22.82 -5.22 26.14
C GLN A 16 -23.39 -3.81 26.13
N GLU A 17 -23.99 -3.36 27.24
CA GLU A 17 -24.71 -2.09 27.30
C GLU A 17 -23.78 -0.93 27.70
N LYS A 18 -22.91 -1.15 28.69
CA LYS A 18 -21.95 -0.13 29.13
C LYS A 18 -20.63 -0.17 28.37
N LEU A 19 -20.46 -1.14 27.47
CA LEU A 19 -19.30 -1.31 26.60
C LEU A 19 -17.96 -1.49 27.34
N TRP A 20 -17.99 -2.00 28.57
CA TRP A 20 -16.80 -2.29 29.37
C TRP A 20 -16.00 -3.43 28.76
N SER A 21 -14.68 -3.31 28.72
CA SER A 21 -13.77 -4.37 28.30
C SER A 21 -13.69 -5.49 29.34
N GLU A 22 -13.29 -6.69 28.90
CA GLU A 22 -13.04 -7.82 29.82
C GLU A 22 -11.98 -7.45 30.89
N ASN A 23 -11.04 -6.56 30.58
CA ASN A 23 -10.03 -6.08 31.52
C ASN A 23 -10.61 -5.12 32.57
N GLU A 24 -11.47 -4.18 32.18
CA GLU A 24 -12.16 -3.29 33.13
C GLU A 24 -13.04 -4.10 34.10
N LEU A 25 -13.75 -5.10 33.58
CA LEU A 25 -14.54 -6.02 34.40
C LEU A 25 -13.65 -6.84 35.35
N ALA A 26 -12.54 -7.38 34.84
CA ALA A 26 -11.58 -8.13 35.65
C ALA A 26 -11.04 -7.29 36.82
N MET A 27 -10.68 -6.02 36.57
CA MET A 27 -10.24 -5.08 37.60
C MET A 27 -11.35 -4.77 38.61
N LYS A 28 -12.58 -4.47 38.14
CA LYS A 28 -13.73 -4.17 39.02
C LYS A 28 -14.00 -5.29 40.02
N TYR A 29 -13.91 -6.54 39.57
CA TYR A 29 -14.20 -7.70 40.42
C TYR A 29 -12.97 -8.31 41.08
N GLY A 30 -11.76 -7.77 40.85
CA GLY A 30 -10.52 -8.32 41.41
C GLY A 30 -10.20 -9.74 40.94
N VAL A 31 -10.56 -10.09 39.70
CA VAL A 31 -10.36 -11.43 39.12
C VAL A 31 -9.51 -11.37 37.87
N THR A 32 -9.04 -12.52 37.39
CA THR A 32 -8.34 -12.58 36.11
C THR A 32 -9.31 -12.40 34.94
N ARG A 33 -8.82 -11.85 33.83
CA ARG A 33 -9.60 -11.71 32.58
C ARG A 33 -10.24 -13.04 32.16
N LYS A 34 -9.52 -14.15 32.29
CA LYS A 34 -9.99 -15.50 31.95
C LYS A 34 -11.26 -15.90 32.72
N VAL A 35 -11.44 -15.41 33.95
CA VAL A 35 -12.67 -15.63 34.72
C VAL A 35 -13.84 -14.91 34.07
N ILE A 36 -13.69 -13.64 33.69
CA ILE A 36 -14.72 -12.87 32.96
C ILE A 36 -15.03 -13.51 31.61
N THR A 37 -14.00 -13.90 30.86
CA THR A 37 -14.14 -14.61 29.57
C THR A 37 -15.05 -15.83 29.69
N ARG A 38 -14.77 -16.71 30.67
CA ARG A 38 -15.58 -17.91 30.93
C ARG A 38 -17.02 -17.59 31.32
N ARG A 39 -17.27 -16.48 32.02
CA ARG A 39 -18.64 -16.05 32.38
C ARG A 39 -19.42 -15.55 31.17
N LEU A 40 -18.79 -14.78 30.29
CA LEU A 40 -19.39 -14.34 29.03
C LEU A 40 -19.69 -15.54 28.12
N GLU A 41 -18.77 -16.51 28.04
CA GLU A 41 -18.98 -17.75 27.28
C GLU A 41 -20.14 -18.59 27.85
N LYS A 42 -20.22 -18.73 29.18
CA LYS A 42 -21.34 -19.41 29.85
C LYS A 42 -22.69 -18.71 29.57
N ALA A 43 -22.67 -17.38 29.46
CA ALA A 43 -23.82 -16.58 29.07
C ALA A 43 -24.09 -16.56 27.56
N LYS A 44 -23.30 -17.29 26.75
CA LYS A 44 -23.36 -17.32 25.29
C LYS A 44 -23.23 -15.93 24.65
N VAL A 45 -22.53 -15.00 25.30
CA VAL A 45 -22.27 -13.66 24.76
C VAL A 45 -21.12 -13.71 23.76
N LYS A 46 -21.38 -13.22 22.55
CA LYS A 46 -20.34 -13.05 21.53
C LYS A 46 -19.32 -12.03 22.01
N ARG A 47 -18.06 -12.46 22.10
CA ARG A 47 -16.95 -11.58 22.45
C ARG A 47 -16.54 -10.71 21.27
N ARG A 48 -16.22 -9.45 21.57
CA ARG A 48 -15.66 -8.49 20.62
C ARG A 48 -14.29 -8.94 20.11
N GLY A 49 -14.13 -8.88 18.79
CA GLY A 49 -12.83 -9.01 18.12
C GLY A 49 -11.97 -7.77 18.32
N ARG A 50 -10.72 -7.83 17.81
CA ARG A 50 -9.75 -6.73 17.95
C ARG A 50 -10.26 -5.41 17.35
N SER A 51 -10.89 -5.46 16.19
CA SER A 51 -11.42 -4.27 15.51
C SER A 51 -12.58 -3.64 16.29
N GLU A 52 -13.55 -4.46 16.69
CA GLU A 52 -14.72 -4.02 17.45
C GLU A 52 -14.32 -3.42 18.81
N ALA A 53 -13.38 -4.05 19.52
CA ALA A 53 -12.82 -3.50 20.75
C ALA A 53 -12.10 -2.16 20.53
N GLY A 54 -11.37 -2.03 19.42
CA GLY A 54 -10.74 -0.77 19.00
C GLY A 54 -11.77 0.34 18.78
N CYS A 55 -12.82 0.08 18.01
CA CYS A 55 -13.91 1.04 17.75
C CYS A 55 -14.57 1.52 19.04
N VAL A 56 -14.91 0.58 19.94
CA VAL A 56 -15.50 0.92 21.26
C VAL A 56 -14.55 1.78 22.08
N ASN A 57 -13.26 1.46 22.09
CA ASN A 57 -12.26 2.23 22.83
C ASN A 57 -12.19 3.67 22.31
N TRP A 58 -12.08 3.86 20.99
CA TRP A 58 -12.08 5.19 20.37
C TRP A 58 -13.37 5.95 20.65
N ALA A 59 -14.53 5.30 20.57
CA ALA A 59 -15.82 5.93 20.83
C ALA A 59 -15.95 6.43 22.28
N ARG A 60 -15.41 5.67 23.25
CA ARG A 60 -15.43 6.00 24.67
C ARG A 60 -14.36 7.01 25.10
N MET A 61 -13.29 7.18 24.31
CA MET A 61 -12.20 8.09 24.65
C MET A 61 -12.59 9.56 24.52
N THR A 62 -12.15 10.36 25.50
CA THR A 62 -12.21 11.83 25.42
C THR A 62 -11.24 12.36 24.36
N ILE A 63 -11.45 13.60 23.92
CA ILE A 63 -10.55 14.28 22.97
C ILE A 63 -9.11 14.26 23.48
N GLU A 64 -8.89 14.59 24.76
CA GLU A 64 -7.57 14.59 25.39
C GLU A 64 -6.90 13.19 25.40
N GLN A 65 -7.68 12.14 25.70
CA GLN A 65 -7.16 10.76 25.67
C GLN A 65 -6.77 10.34 24.25
N ARG A 66 -7.58 10.72 23.25
CA ARG A 66 -7.28 10.49 21.83
C ARG A 66 -6.00 11.20 21.44
N GLU A 67 -5.85 12.48 21.79
CA GLU A 67 -4.65 13.28 21.52
C GLU A 67 -3.40 12.66 22.15
N LYS A 68 -3.48 12.25 23.42
CA LYS A 68 -2.36 11.58 24.11
C LYS A 68 -1.95 10.28 23.42
N GLN A 69 -2.92 9.46 23.02
CA GLN A 69 -2.63 8.19 22.34
C GLN A 69 -2.05 8.41 20.94
N VAL A 70 -2.58 9.36 20.17
CA VAL A 70 -2.06 9.76 18.85
C VAL A 70 -0.65 10.33 18.99
N LYS A 71 -0.42 11.22 19.95
CA LYS A 71 0.89 11.80 20.26
C LYS A 71 1.91 10.71 20.59
N ALA A 72 1.59 9.78 21.47
CA ALA A 72 2.46 8.67 21.82
C ALA A 72 2.79 7.76 20.61
N ALA A 73 1.80 7.49 19.74
CA ALA A 73 2.02 6.72 18.51
C ALA A 73 2.94 7.47 17.53
N HIS A 74 2.76 8.77 17.38
CA HIS A 74 3.66 9.61 16.59
C HIS A 74 5.06 9.67 17.20
N GLU A 75 5.20 9.81 18.52
CA GLU A 75 6.49 9.80 19.22
C GLU A 75 7.23 8.47 19.04
N ALA A 76 6.54 7.35 19.21
CA ALA A 76 7.12 6.01 19.05
C ALA A 76 7.61 5.72 17.62
N THR A 77 7.09 6.45 16.62
CA THR A 77 7.46 6.32 15.21
C THR A 77 8.36 7.45 14.71
N ARG A 78 8.46 8.56 15.46
CA ARG A 78 9.28 9.72 15.12
C ARG A 78 10.75 9.31 15.02
N GLY A 79 11.43 9.79 13.99
CA GLY A 79 12.85 9.51 13.74
C GLY A 79 13.16 8.10 13.23
N LYS A 80 12.19 7.17 13.23
CA LYS A 80 12.36 5.85 12.62
C LYS A 80 12.18 5.96 11.11
N SER A 81 13.29 6.07 10.39
CA SER A 81 13.28 5.84 8.94
C SER A 81 12.86 4.39 8.68
N LEU A 82 11.94 4.19 7.73
CA LEU A 82 11.60 2.85 7.29
C LEU A 82 12.87 2.21 6.73
N THR A 83 13.16 0.98 7.16
CA THR A 83 14.27 0.20 6.58
C THR A 83 14.05 0.05 5.08
N HIS A 84 15.14 -0.05 4.34
CA HIS A 84 15.11 -0.23 2.88
C HIS A 84 14.22 -1.42 2.48
N GLU A 85 14.39 -2.57 3.15
CA GLU A 85 13.55 -3.76 2.95
C GLU A 85 12.06 -3.48 3.14
N ARG A 86 11.69 -2.69 4.15
CA ARG A 86 10.29 -2.34 4.41
C ARG A 86 9.74 -1.40 3.34
N GLN A 87 10.57 -0.50 2.81
CA GLN A 87 10.20 0.36 1.69
C GLN A 87 9.96 -0.46 0.42
N ILE A 88 10.85 -1.41 0.09
CA ILE A 88 10.67 -2.35 -1.02
C ILE A 88 9.38 -3.15 -0.85
N LYS A 89 9.15 -3.72 0.35
CA LYS A 89 7.91 -4.47 0.64
C LYS A 89 6.67 -3.59 0.48
N SER A 90 6.75 -2.32 0.88
CA SER A 90 5.66 -1.36 0.68
C SER A 90 5.43 -1.08 -0.81
N ALA A 91 6.49 -0.90 -1.60
CA ALA A 91 6.38 -0.64 -3.03
C ALA A 91 5.72 -1.82 -3.76
N LYS A 92 6.17 -3.05 -3.49
CA LYS A 92 5.53 -4.29 -3.99
C LYS A 92 4.07 -4.41 -3.54
N GLY A 93 3.78 -4.03 -2.30
CA GLY A 93 2.41 -3.99 -1.78
C GLY A 93 1.49 -3.07 -2.58
N ARG A 94 1.98 -1.91 -3.01
CA ARG A 94 1.23 -0.98 -3.87
C ARG A 94 1.04 -1.52 -5.28
N GLN A 95 2.05 -2.16 -5.88
CA GLN A 95 1.90 -2.82 -7.19
C GLN A 95 0.85 -3.94 -7.14
N ASN A 96 0.83 -4.75 -6.07
CA ASN A 96 -0.11 -5.86 -5.93
C ASN A 96 -1.56 -5.42 -5.71
N LYS A 97 -1.76 -4.23 -5.13
CA LYS A 97 -3.07 -3.63 -4.89
C LYS A 97 -3.03 -2.16 -5.31
N PRO A 98 -2.92 -1.90 -6.61
CA PRO A 98 -2.75 -0.55 -7.11
C PRO A 98 -4.01 0.24 -6.83
N LYS A 99 -3.84 1.41 -6.23
CA LYS A 99 -4.91 2.40 -6.12
C LYS A 99 -4.76 3.33 -7.31
N THR A 100 -5.71 3.27 -8.23
CA THR A 100 -5.71 4.13 -9.42
C THR A 100 -6.57 5.37 -9.18
N TYR A 101 -6.02 6.54 -9.52
CA TYR A 101 -6.75 7.81 -9.48
C TYR A 101 -7.46 8.09 -10.82
N PRO A 102 -8.49 8.97 -10.85
CA PRO A 102 -9.26 9.21 -12.07
C PRO A 102 -8.42 9.63 -13.29
N LEU A 103 -7.38 10.45 -13.08
CA LEU A 103 -6.48 10.88 -14.15
C LEU A 103 -5.66 9.71 -14.69
N GLU A 104 -5.00 8.95 -13.82
CA GLU A 104 -4.24 7.75 -14.18
C GLU A 104 -5.09 6.75 -14.98
N ARG A 105 -6.34 6.54 -14.53
CA ARG A 105 -7.27 5.64 -15.22
C ARG A 105 -7.52 6.05 -16.66
N ARG A 106 -7.68 7.36 -16.94
CA ARG A 106 -7.87 7.87 -18.31
C ARG A 106 -6.67 7.56 -19.20
N PHE A 107 -5.46 7.68 -18.67
CA PHE A 107 -4.23 7.30 -19.37
C PHE A 107 -4.14 5.79 -19.59
N TYR A 108 -4.39 4.97 -18.57
CA TYR A 108 -4.35 3.52 -18.69
C TYR A 108 -5.34 3.03 -19.75
N ASP A 109 -6.55 3.58 -19.77
CA ASP A 109 -7.57 3.27 -20.77
C ASP A 109 -7.13 3.73 -22.17
N ALA A 110 -6.42 4.86 -22.30
CA ALA A 110 -5.86 5.32 -23.57
C ALA A 110 -4.74 4.40 -24.07
N PHE A 111 -3.82 3.98 -23.19
CA PHE A 111 -2.74 3.05 -23.51
C PHE A 111 -3.29 1.68 -23.91
N THR A 112 -4.26 1.18 -23.16
CA THR A 112 -4.91 -0.11 -23.43
C THR A 112 -5.62 -0.10 -24.80
N ARG A 113 -6.28 1.02 -25.16
CA ARG A 113 -6.96 1.18 -26.45
C ARG A 113 -6.01 1.07 -27.65
N VAL A 114 -4.75 1.46 -27.50
CA VAL A 114 -3.73 1.32 -28.55
C VAL A 114 -2.93 0.02 -28.44
N GLY A 115 -3.40 -0.93 -27.62
CA GLY A 115 -2.79 -2.26 -27.47
C GLY A 115 -1.62 -2.35 -26.49
N LEU A 116 -1.29 -1.26 -25.79
CA LEU A 116 -0.23 -1.26 -24.79
C LEU A 116 -0.72 -1.85 -23.46
N LYS A 117 0.06 -2.78 -22.91
CA LYS A 117 -0.20 -3.42 -21.63
C LYS A 117 1.03 -3.26 -20.72
N GLY A 118 0.97 -2.26 -19.85
CA GLY A 118 1.96 -2.03 -18.81
C GLY A 118 1.47 -2.47 -17.42
N VAL A 119 2.32 -2.24 -16.43
CA VAL A 119 2.10 -2.57 -15.01
C VAL A 119 1.78 -1.27 -14.26
N PRO A 120 0.56 -1.11 -13.70
CA PRO A 120 0.24 0.00 -12.80
C PRO A 120 1.07 -0.05 -11.52
N GLN A 121 1.49 1.13 -11.03
CA GLN A 121 2.23 1.27 -9.77
C GLN A 121 3.47 0.36 -9.70
N LEU A 122 4.15 0.16 -10.84
CA LEU A 122 5.30 -0.74 -10.98
C LEU A 122 6.34 -0.42 -9.90
N ALA A 123 6.67 -1.43 -9.10
CA ALA A 123 7.62 -1.35 -8.02
C ALA A 123 9.04 -1.58 -8.55
N LEU A 124 9.87 -0.54 -8.47
CA LEU A 124 11.29 -0.60 -8.78
C LEU A 124 12.06 -0.11 -7.56
N ASP A 125 12.74 -1.04 -6.88
CA ASP A 125 13.33 -0.83 -5.56
C ASP A 125 12.30 -0.25 -4.56
N ILE A 126 12.55 0.95 -4.02
CA ILE A 126 11.65 1.64 -3.08
C ILE A 126 10.61 2.51 -3.77
N PHE A 127 10.68 2.63 -5.09
CA PHE A 127 9.87 3.52 -5.89
C PHE A 127 8.67 2.79 -6.48
N ASN A 128 7.56 3.53 -6.63
CA ASN A 128 6.44 3.14 -7.46
C ASN A 128 6.38 4.12 -8.64
N ILE A 129 6.26 3.56 -9.84
CA ILE A 129 6.05 4.26 -11.10
C ILE A 129 4.59 4.11 -11.49
N ASP A 130 3.90 5.19 -11.87
CA ASP A 130 2.45 5.14 -12.14
C ASP A 130 2.08 4.07 -13.17
N TYR A 131 2.86 3.96 -14.25
CA TYR A 131 2.70 2.89 -15.23
C TYR A 131 4.05 2.51 -15.83
N GLY A 132 4.36 1.22 -15.96
CA GLY A 132 5.67 0.79 -16.47
C GLY A 132 5.63 -0.39 -17.44
N PHE A 133 6.64 -0.46 -18.29
CA PHE A 133 6.86 -1.51 -19.28
C PHE A 133 8.23 -2.16 -19.02
N PRO A 134 8.27 -3.25 -18.22
CA PRO A 134 9.55 -3.82 -17.80
C PRO A 134 10.41 -4.39 -18.92
N ALA A 135 9.81 -4.93 -19.98
CA ALA A 135 10.55 -5.51 -21.09
C ALA A 135 11.32 -4.43 -21.89
N GLU A 136 10.70 -3.26 -22.06
CA GLU A 136 11.26 -2.11 -22.78
C GLU A 136 12.01 -1.13 -21.86
N LYS A 137 11.98 -1.37 -20.54
CA LYS A 137 12.47 -0.44 -19.50
C LYS A 137 11.90 0.98 -19.65
N ILE A 138 10.60 1.11 -19.90
CA ILE A 138 9.93 2.41 -19.93
C ILE A 138 9.17 2.64 -18.63
N ALA A 139 9.41 3.79 -17.99
CA ALA A 139 8.68 4.28 -16.84
C ALA A 139 7.80 5.48 -17.26
N VAL A 140 6.53 5.49 -16.87
CA VAL A 140 5.57 6.56 -17.16
C VAL A 140 5.03 7.11 -15.84
N GLU A 141 5.19 8.41 -15.63
CA GLU A 141 4.63 9.17 -14.48
C GLU A 141 3.53 10.11 -14.99
N ILE A 142 2.45 10.23 -14.22
CA ILE A 142 1.24 10.99 -14.57
C ILE A 142 1.07 12.13 -13.56
N ASP A 143 1.60 13.30 -13.91
CA ASP A 143 1.63 14.47 -13.06
C ASP A 143 0.26 15.19 -13.08
N GLY A 144 -0.48 15.09 -11.97
CA GLY A 144 -1.69 15.88 -11.76
C GLY A 144 -1.41 17.37 -11.49
N ARG A 145 -2.39 18.25 -11.74
CA ARG A 145 -2.25 19.71 -11.56
C ARG A 145 -1.75 20.13 -10.17
N SER A 146 -2.10 19.36 -9.13
CA SER A 146 -1.71 19.62 -7.74
C SER A 146 -0.29 19.16 -7.36
N HIS A 147 0.37 18.34 -8.18
CA HIS A 147 1.71 17.81 -7.89
C HIS A 147 2.85 18.81 -8.18
N ARG A 148 2.58 19.90 -8.93
CA ARG A 148 3.61 20.85 -9.38
C ARG A 148 4.25 21.74 -8.29
N HIS A 149 3.72 21.78 -7.06
CA HIS A 149 4.05 22.86 -6.12
C HIS A 149 4.63 22.45 -4.75
N HIS A 150 5.01 21.19 -4.51
CA HIS A 150 5.44 20.78 -3.17
C HIS A 150 6.98 20.58 -3.03
N PRO A 151 7.74 21.43 -2.32
CA PRO A 151 9.22 21.41 -2.31
C PRO A 151 9.86 20.10 -1.82
N LYS A 152 9.20 19.33 -0.95
CA LYS A 152 9.72 18.03 -0.48
C LYS A 152 9.74 16.94 -1.56
N THR A 153 9.04 17.14 -2.68
CA THR A 153 8.98 16.18 -3.81
C THR A 153 10.29 16.19 -4.60
N LYS A 154 10.89 17.36 -4.83
CA LYS A 154 12.05 17.53 -5.73
C LYS A 154 13.26 16.63 -5.42
N LYS A 155 13.62 16.44 -4.14
CA LYS A 155 14.73 15.55 -3.75
C LYS A 155 14.38 14.07 -3.94
N GLN A 156 13.13 13.70 -3.69
CA GLN A 156 12.66 12.32 -3.89
C GLN A 156 12.54 12.00 -5.37
N ASP A 157 12.03 12.94 -6.16
CA ASP A 157 11.92 12.84 -7.61
C ASP A 157 13.30 12.73 -8.25
N ALA A 158 14.26 13.58 -7.87
CA ALA A 158 15.64 13.47 -8.36
C ALA A 158 16.28 12.12 -8.01
N ARG A 159 16.00 11.57 -6.81
CA ARG A 159 16.51 10.25 -6.42
C ARG A 159 15.90 9.13 -7.26
N LYS A 160 14.59 9.22 -7.56
CA LYS A 160 13.89 8.28 -8.45
C LYS A 160 14.44 8.37 -9.87
N GLU A 161 14.58 9.57 -10.40
CA GLU A 161 15.09 9.83 -11.75
C GLU A 161 16.51 9.32 -11.94
N ASN A 162 17.41 9.60 -10.98
CA ASN A 162 18.77 9.08 -11.01
C ASN A 162 18.78 7.55 -10.96
N TYR A 163 18.01 6.94 -10.06
CA TYR A 163 17.89 5.48 -9.99
C TYR A 163 17.40 4.88 -11.32
N LEU A 164 16.32 5.43 -11.91
CA LEU A 164 15.79 4.96 -13.18
C LEU A 164 16.84 5.06 -14.29
N LYS A 165 17.53 6.21 -14.39
CA LYS A 165 18.60 6.42 -15.36
C LYS A 165 19.75 5.43 -15.19
N GLU A 166 20.24 5.24 -13.96
CA GLU A 166 21.31 4.28 -13.64
C GLU A 166 20.91 2.84 -13.98
N GLN A 167 19.63 2.49 -13.84
CA GLN A 167 19.10 1.17 -14.21
C GLN A 167 18.75 1.03 -15.70
N GLY A 168 18.98 2.08 -16.50
CA GLY A 168 18.72 2.12 -17.94
C GLY A 168 17.23 2.24 -18.30
N TRP A 169 16.43 2.85 -17.44
CA TRP A 169 15.03 3.14 -17.72
C TRP A 169 14.86 4.47 -18.43
N ILE A 170 13.96 4.48 -19.42
CA ILE A 170 13.49 5.68 -20.08
C ILE A 170 12.29 6.21 -19.29
N LEU A 171 12.41 7.40 -18.72
CA LEU A 171 11.32 8.06 -18.00
C LEU A 171 10.55 8.99 -18.93
N LEU A 172 9.23 8.80 -19.01
CA LEU A 172 8.28 9.71 -19.63
C LEU A 172 7.37 10.30 -18.56
N ARG A 173 7.16 11.62 -18.61
CA ARG A 173 6.20 12.33 -17.76
C ARG A 173 5.08 12.88 -18.62
N PHE A 174 3.84 12.60 -18.24
CA PHE A 174 2.66 13.16 -18.87
C PHE A 174 1.86 13.94 -17.84
N ASN A 175 1.25 15.03 -18.26
CA ASN A 175 0.22 15.71 -17.49
C ASN A 175 -1.13 15.60 -18.22
N GLU A 176 -2.21 16.09 -17.62
CA GLU A 176 -3.56 15.97 -18.20
C GLU A 176 -3.67 16.47 -19.65
N GLU A 177 -2.93 17.50 -20.04
CA GLU A 177 -2.92 18.07 -21.40
C GLU A 177 -2.29 17.12 -22.42
N ASP A 178 -1.41 16.21 -21.98
CA ASP A 178 -0.78 15.22 -22.85
C ASP A 178 -1.71 14.06 -23.21
N LEU A 179 -2.82 13.87 -22.50
CA LEU A 179 -3.71 12.72 -22.66
C LEU A 179 -4.06 12.43 -24.14
N PRO A 180 -4.42 13.41 -24.99
CA PRO A 180 -4.76 13.14 -26.39
C PRO A 180 -3.61 12.54 -27.22
N SER A 181 -2.35 12.86 -26.89
CA SER A 181 -1.18 12.48 -27.69
C SER A 181 -0.32 11.38 -27.05
N SER A 182 -0.43 11.20 -25.73
CA SER A 182 0.41 10.34 -24.92
C SER A 182 0.42 8.88 -25.36
N ALA A 183 -0.74 8.32 -25.69
CA ALA A 183 -0.86 6.92 -26.10
C ALA A 183 -0.10 6.63 -27.39
N GLN A 184 -0.20 7.52 -28.38
CA GLN A 184 0.51 7.35 -29.65
C GLN A 184 2.02 7.52 -29.48
N LYS A 185 2.45 8.54 -28.71
CA LYS A 185 3.87 8.76 -28.38
C LYS A 185 4.48 7.54 -27.70
N LEU A 186 3.78 6.99 -26.71
CA LEU A 186 4.22 5.81 -25.97
C LEU A 186 4.25 4.56 -26.85
N LEU A 187 3.25 4.38 -27.72
CA LEU A 187 3.22 3.26 -28.65
C LEU A 187 4.41 3.30 -29.61
N GLN A 188 4.68 4.46 -30.21
CA GLN A 188 5.82 4.64 -31.10
C GLN A 188 7.15 4.32 -30.42
N LEU A 189 7.33 4.76 -29.17
CA LEU A 189 8.55 4.45 -28.41
C LEU A 189 8.68 2.94 -28.09
N VAL A 190 7.58 2.30 -27.70
CA VAL A 190 7.59 0.85 -27.41
C VAL A 190 7.95 0.06 -28.66
N LEU A 191 7.38 0.42 -29.82
CA LEU A 191 7.68 -0.26 -31.09
C LEU A 191 9.13 -0.04 -31.51
N SER A 192 9.64 1.20 -31.43
CA SER A 192 11.03 1.47 -31.83
C SER A 192 12.06 0.69 -31.01
N ILE A 193 11.84 0.53 -29.70
CA ILE A 193 12.71 -0.28 -28.85
C ILE A 193 12.64 -1.77 -29.22
N ARG A 194 11.43 -2.28 -29.46
CA ARG A 194 11.24 -3.68 -29.88
C ARG A 194 11.93 -3.98 -31.20
N ASP A 195 11.81 -3.08 -32.17
CA ASP A 195 12.44 -3.22 -33.49
C ASP A 195 13.97 -3.25 -33.37
N THR A 196 14.55 -2.38 -32.54
CA THR A 196 16.00 -2.37 -32.28
C THR A 196 16.50 -3.65 -31.61
N ASN A 197 15.68 -4.27 -30.75
CA ASN A 197 16.05 -5.52 -30.09
C ASN A 197 15.95 -6.74 -31.02
N THR A 198 15.04 -6.72 -32.01
CA THR A 198 14.92 -7.78 -33.02
C THR A 198 15.97 -7.72 -34.12
N GLY A 199 16.54 -6.54 -34.40
CA GLY A 199 17.60 -6.37 -35.40
C GLY A 199 18.99 -6.88 -34.98
N GLY A 200 19.15 -7.32 -33.72
CA GLY A 200 20.40 -7.83 -33.14
C GLY A 200 20.56 -9.35 -33.17
N THR A 201 19.58 -10.11 -33.66
CA THR A 201 19.64 -11.58 -33.76
C THR A 201 19.62 -12.04 -35.23
N SER A 202 20.72 -11.86 -35.97
CA SER A 202 21.02 -12.67 -37.17
C SER A 202 22.50 -12.67 -37.54
N ALA A 203 23.00 -13.87 -37.90
CA ALA A 203 24.29 -14.24 -38.49
C ALA A 203 25.49 -14.50 -37.55
N ASP A 204 25.59 -15.72 -37.02
CA ASP A 204 26.63 -16.71 -37.41
C ASP A 204 26.60 -17.96 -36.50
N ASP A 205 26.02 -19.06 -37.00
CA ASP A 205 26.46 -20.41 -36.63
C ASP A 205 26.28 -21.36 -37.82
N PRO A 206 27.30 -21.53 -38.68
CA PRO A 206 27.31 -22.56 -39.69
C PRO A 206 28.04 -23.80 -39.14
N ARG A 207 27.33 -24.65 -38.38
CA ARG A 207 27.78 -26.04 -38.15
C ARG A 207 26.67 -27.05 -38.35
N ALA A 208 26.48 -27.40 -39.62
CA ALA A 208 26.26 -28.79 -40.02
C ALA A 208 27.24 -29.10 -41.17
N PRO A 209 27.99 -30.22 -41.08
CA PRO A 209 27.68 -31.38 -41.93
C PRO A 209 27.90 -32.70 -41.15
N HIS A 210 27.51 -33.90 -41.56
CA HIS A 210 26.62 -34.54 -42.56
C HIS A 210 26.49 -36.02 -42.05
N PRO A 211 25.52 -36.82 -42.52
CA PRO A 211 25.40 -38.22 -42.13
C PRO A 211 26.37 -39.12 -42.92
N SER A 212 26.91 -40.13 -42.23
CA SER A 212 27.44 -41.38 -42.80
C SER A 212 27.14 -42.51 -41.83
#